data_AF-A0A257NIG9-F1
#
_entry.id   AF-A0A257NIG9-F1
#
_cell.length_a   1.000
_cell.length_b   1.000
_cell.length_c   1.000
_cell.angle_alpha   90.00
_cell.angle_beta   90.00
_cell.angle_gamma   90.00
#
_symmetry.space_group_name_H-M   'P 1'
#
loop_
_entity.id
_entity.type
_entity.pdbx_description
1 polymer ?
#
loop_
_entity_poly.entity_id
_entity_poly.type
_entity_poly.pdbx_seq_one_letter_code
_entity_poly.pdbx_strand_id
1 'polypeptide(L)'
;AAHGNHKHHRAPGSIGACSTPGRVFKGTKMAGRMGGGQVTTTNLEVVSVDVERNLVLVKGAVPGPRGGVVVLRTSVKNPMKKGGVR
;
A
#
# COMPACT_ATOMS: atom_id res chain seq x y z
N ALA A 1 -22.93 -13.24 14.05
CA ALA A 1 -23.03 -12.30 15.17
C ALA A 1 -24.07 -12.73 16.20
N ALA A 2 -25.29 -13.10 15.77
CA ALA A 2 -26.39 -13.35 16.69
C ALA A 2 -26.53 -14.81 17.18
N HIS A 3 -26.28 -15.83 16.35
CA HIS A 3 -26.45 -17.22 16.81
C HIS A 3 -25.13 -17.88 17.21
N GLY A 4 -24.98 -18.11 18.52
CA GLY A 4 -23.94 -18.98 19.10
C GLY A 4 -22.51 -18.47 19.03
N ASN A 5 -22.28 -17.23 18.60
CA ASN A 5 -20.93 -16.69 18.51
C ASN A 5 -20.37 -16.32 19.88
N HIS A 6 -19.41 -17.08 20.38
CA HIS A 6 -18.71 -16.78 21.62
C HIS A 6 -17.48 -15.89 21.35
N LYS A 7 -17.67 -14.57 21.28
CA LYS A 7 -16.59 -13.57 21.18
C LYS A 7 -15.65 -13.69 19.96
N HIS A 8 -16.04 -14.38 18.89
CA HIS A 8 -15.22 -14.55 17.68
C HIS A 8 -15.58 -13.60 16.50
N HIS A 9 -16.19 -12.45 16.77
CA HIS A 9 -16.64 -11.53 15.71
C HIS A 9 -15.51 -11.03 14.78
N ARG A 10 -14.29 -10.88 15.31
CA ARG A 10 -13.09 -10.42 14.60
C ARG A 10 -11.86 -11.29 14.88
N ALA A 11 -12.09 -12.51 15.37
CA ALA A 11 -11.01 -13.43 15.67
C ALA A 11 -10.40 -13.99 14.36
N PRO A 12 -9.09 -14.28 14.32
CA PRO A 12 -8.42 -14.77 13.12
C PRO A 12 -8.84 -16.20 12.70
N GLY A 13 -9.58 -16.92 13.54
CA GLY A 13 -9.93 -18.31 13.30
C GLY A 13 -8.76 -19.26 13.57
N SER A 14 -8.75 -20.42 12.91
CA SER A 14 -7.65 -21.38 13.04
C SER A 14 -6.38 -20.87 12.36
N ILE A 15 -5.23 -21.13 12.98
CA ILE A 15 -3.91 -20.66 12.56
C ILE A 15 -2.99 -21.79 12.08
N GLY A 16 -3.47 -23.03 12.09
CA GLY A 16 -2.69 -24.21 11.75
C GLY A 16 -3.55 -25.47 11.59
N ALA A 17 -2.91 -26.55 11.13
CA ALA A 17 -3.49 -27.88 11.05
C ALA A 17 -3.05 -28.74 12.25
N CYS A 18 -3.79 -29.81 12.53
CA CYS A 18 -3.58 -30.71 13.67
C CYS A 18 -2.22 -31.46 13.60
N SER A 19 -2.14 -32.56 12.84
CA SER A 19 -1.00 -33.49 12.96
C SER A 19 0.20 -33.11 12.09
N THR A 20 -0.03 -32.62 10.88
CA THR A 20 1.03 -32.15 9.96
C THR A 20 0.66 -30.75 9.52
N PRO A 21 1.50 -29.71 9.74
CA PRO A 21 2.92 -29.71 10.13
C PRO A 21 3.23 -29.60 11.64
N GLY A 22 2.24 -29.69 12.54
CA GLY A 22 2.44 -29.60 13.99
C GLY A 22 2.97 -28.25 14.51
N ARG A 23 2.99 -27.23 13.65
CA ARG A 23 3.44 -25.86 13.94
C ARG A 23 2.71 -24.85 13.08
N VAL A 24 2.71 -23.58 13.48
CA VAL A 24 2.24 -22.49 12.63
C VAL A 24 3.30 -22.18 11.56
N PHE A 25 2.88 -22.01 10.30
CA PHE A 25 3.79 -21.63 9.22
C PHE A 25 4.39 -20.23 9.45
N LYS A 26 5.65 -20.03 9.03
CA LYS A 26 6.26 -18.70 9.03
C LYS A 26 5.57 -17.83 7.99
N GLY A 27 5.27 -16.58 8.33
CA GLY A 27 4.55 -15.65 7.45
C GLY A 27 3.03 -15.78 7.48
N THR A 28 2.47 -16.62 8.36
CA THR A 28 1.02 -16.65 8.61
C THR A 28 0.54 -15.25 8.99
N LYS A 29 -0.53 -14.79 8.32
CA LYS A 29 -1.12 -13.47 8.54
C LYS A 29 -1.72 -13.41 9.95
N MET A 30 -1.21 -12.52 10.77
CA MET A 30 -1.60 -12.32 12.16
C MET A 30 -1.75 -10.82 12.45
N ALA A 31 -2.31 -10.48 13.61
CA ALA A 31 -2.30 -9.11 14.10
C ALA A 31 -0.85 -8.60 14.25
N GLY A 32 -0.66 -7.31 13.95
CA GLY A 32 0.65 -6.67 14.00
C GLY A 32 0.56 -5.19 13.70
N ARG A 33 1.71 -4.52 13.66
CA ARG A 33 1.78 -3.09 13.31
C ARG A 33 1.40 -2.91 11.84
N MET A 34 0.38 -2.08 11.60
CA MET A 34 -0.01 -1.64 10.26
C MET A 34 0.58 -0.25 9.97
N GLY A 35 1.02 -0.03 8.73
CA GLY A 35 1.60 1.26 8.30
C GLY A 35 3.06 1.44 8.69
N GLY A 36 3.62 2.61 8.39
CA GLY A 36 5.02 2.95 8.64
C GLY A 36 6.04 2.31 7.68
N GLY A 37 5.59 1.46 6.76
CA GLY A 37 6.41 0.96 5.66
C GLY A 37 6.49 1.96 4.50
N GLN A 38 7.58 1.89 3.72
CA GLN A 38 7.67 2.62 2.46
C GLN A 38 6.75 1.97 1.41
N VAL A 39 5.87 2.77 0.81
CA VAL A 39 4.93 2.34 -0.22
C VAL A 39 5.16 3.18 -1.48
N THR A 40 5.10 2.54 -2.65
CA THR A 40 5.23 3.22 -3.95
C THR A 40 3.94 3.07 -4.75
N THR A 41 3.27 4.18 -5.04
CA THR A 41 2.17 4.22 -6.00
C THR A 41 2.76 4.41 -7.40
N THR A 42 2.56 3.44 -8.29
CA THR A 42 3.14 3.45 -9.64
C THR A 42 2.15 4.02 -10.66
N ASN A 43 2.67 4.57 -11.77
CA ASN A 43 1.88 5.06 -12.92
C ASN A 43 0.89 6.19 -12.59
N LEU A 44 1.31 7.11 -11.73
CA LEU A 44 0.55 8.35 -11.53
C LEU A 44 0.81 9.32 -12.70
N GLU A 45 -0.25 9.98 -13.14
CA GLU A 45 -0.21 10.98 -14.23
C GLU A 45 0.14 12.36 -13.64
N VAL A 46 1.12 13.04 -14.24
CA VAL A 46 1.43 14.43 -13.93
C VAL A 46 0.50 15.30 -14.76
N VAL A 47 -0.35 16.07 -14.08
CA VAL A 47 -1.39 16.90 -14.73
C VAL A 47 -0.83 18.27 -15.11
N SER A 48 0.01 18.85 -14.25
CA SER A 48 0.60 20.17 -14.48
C SER A 48 1.79 20.38 -13.57
N VAL A 49 2.71 21.24 -14.00
CA VAL A 49 3.88 21.67 -13.25
C VAL A 49 3.88 23.19 -13.21
N ASP A 50 3.81 23.74 -12.00
CA ASP A 50 3.93 25.17 -11.74
C ASP A 50 5.34 25.44 -11.21
N VAL A 51 6.19 25.96 -12.08
CA VAL A 51 7.61 26.23 -11.77
C VAL A 51 7.75 27.44 -10.86
N GLU A 52 6.85 28.42 -10.95
CA GLU A 52 6.92 29.64 -10.13
C GLU A 52 6.66 29.33 -8.66
N ARG A 53 5.71 28.42 -8.40
CA ARG A 53 5.35 28.00 -7.03
C ARG A 53 6.08 26.73 -6.59
N ASN A 54 6.91 26.14 -7.45
CA ASN A 54 7.57 24.85 -7.24
C ASN A 54 6.59 23.71 -6.89
N LEU A 55 5.45 23.66 -7.58
CA LEU A 55 4.39 22.67 -7.36
C LEU A 55 4.29 21.68 -8.51
N VAL A 56 4.04 20.42 -8.18
CA VAL A 56 3.75 19.35 -9.15
C VAL A 56 2.38 18.78 -8.84
N LEU A 57 1.47 18.88 -9.80
CA LEU A 57 0.10 18.38 -9.68
C LEU A 57 0.04 16.95 -10.22
N VAL A 58 -0.32 16.02 -9.35
CA VAL A 58 -0.39 14.58 -9.67
C VAL A 58 -1.84 14.11 -9.54
N LYS A 59 -2.30 13.34 -10.52
CA LYS A 59 -3.62 12.73 -10.51
C LYS A 59 -3.59 11.45 -9.67
N GLY A 60 -4.24 11.48 -8.52
CA GLY A 60 -4.41 10.32 -7.64
C GLY A 60 -3.92 10.56 -6.22
N ALA A 61 -3.74 9.46 -5.47
CA ALA A 61 -3.35 9.51 -4.06
C ALA A 61 -1.84 9.25 -3.89
N VAL A 62 -1.21 10.09 -3.06
CA VAL A 62 0.19 9.95 -2.63
C VAL A 62 0.21 9.30 -1.23
N PRO A 63 1.06 8.29 -0.99
CA PRO A 63 1.11 7.62 0.31
C PRO A 63 1.72 8.53 1.37
N GLY A 64 1.11 8.51 2.56
CA GLY A 64 1.57 9.27 3.72
C GLY A 64 0.71 10.50 4.04
N PRO A 65 0.96 11.15 5.19
CA PRO A 65 0.25 12.36 5.59
C PRO A 65 0.74 13.59 4.79
N ARG A 66 -0.03 14.68 4.87
CA ARG A 66 0.39 15.99 4.34
C ARG A 66 1.67 16.46 5.04
N GLY A 67 2.58 17.09 4.28
CA GLY A 67 3.88 17.54 4.79
C GLY A 67 4.95 16.45 4.91
N GLY A 68 4.63 15.20 4.55
CA GLY A 68 5.62 14.13 4.45
C GLY A 68 6.55 14.32 3.25
N VAL A 69 7.80 13.86 3.40
CA VAL A 69 8.76 13.82 2.28
C VAL A 69 8.37 12.68 1.34
N VAL A 70 8.34 12.96 0.05
CA VAL A 70 8.03 11.98 -1.00
C VAL A 70 9.13 11.97 -2.05
N VAL A 71 9.35 10.80 -2.65
CA VAL A 71 10.37 10.62 -3.68
C VAL A 71 9.67 10.40 -5.03
N LEU A 72 9.81 11.36 -5.94
CA LEU A 72 9.32 11.26 -7.30
C LEU A 72 10.40 10.63 -8.20
N ARG A 73 10.02 9.58 -8.94
CA ARG A 73 10.89 8.87 -9.89
C ARG A 73 10.14 8.56 -11.17
N THR A 74 10.87 8.33 -12.25
CA THR A 74 10.30 7.87 -13.51
C THR A 74 9.68 6.47 -13.35
N SER A 75 8.58 6.21 -14.09
CA SER A 75 7.90 4.92 -14.01
C SER A 75 8.73 3.82 -14.66
N VAL A 76 8.87 2.70 -13.94
CA VAL A 76 9.56 1.50 -14.43
C VAL A 76 8.70 0.65 -15.37
N LYS A 77 7.37 0.72 -15.25
CA LYS A 77 6.43 -0.14 -15.99
C LYS A 77 6.01 0.44 -17.34
N ASN A 78 6.04 1.76 -17.47
CA ASN A 78 5.74 2.45 -18.72
C ASN A 78 6.87 3.44 -19.01
N PRO A 79 7.93 3.01 -19.72
CA PRO A 79 8.98 3.92 -20.13
C PRO A 79 8.39 4.89 -21.17
N MET A 80 8.16 6.14 -20.74
CA MET A 80 7.67 7.19 -21.63
C MET A 80 8.68 7.38 -22.76
N LYS A 81 8.23 7.33 -24.03
CA LYS A 81 9.07 7.69 -25.17
C LYS A 81 9.53 9.15 -25.00
N LYS A 82 10.83 9.42 -25.16
CA LYS A 82 11.40 10.78 -25.11
C LYS A 82 10.57 11.71 -26.02
N GLY A 83 9.91 12.71 -25.42
CA GLY A 83 9.19 13.77 -26.16
C GLY A 83 7.67 13.86 -25.96
N GLY A 84 7.05 13.07 -25.07
CA GLY A 84 5.61 13.16 -24.81
C GLY A 84 5.24 14.31 -23.86
N VAL A 85 5.03 15.52 -24.39
CA VAL A 85 4.16 16.51 -23.74
C VAL A 85 2.73 16.13 -24.10
N ARG A 86 1.89 15.93 -23.09
CA ARG A 86 0.43 15.97 -23.22
C ARG A 86 -0.08 17.07 -22.31
#